data_AF-A0AAU2Z561-F1
#
_entry.id   AF-A0AAU2Z561-F1
#
_cell.length_a   1.000
_cell.length_b   1.000
_cell.length_c   1.000
_cell.angle_alpha   90.00
_cell.angle_beta   90.00
_cell.angle_gamma   90.00
#
_symmetry.space_group_name_H-M   'P 1'
#
loop_
_entity.id
_entity.type
_entity.pdbx_description
1 polymer ?
#
loop_
_entity_poly.entity_id
_entity_poly.type
_entity_poly.pdbx_seq_one_letter_code
_entity_poly.pdbx_strand_id
1 'polypeptide(L)'
;MPSVTHDDDAPLLADLMPWSAAPPRLGRGWPTAPDAASLRARWDTLMKAEGPEREALFGVTRSRTPHSAVAQLPGQASGTGRLTRESGPCAEPVRVLHAPFDEQWLIPDHRLIDAARPELWRVADERQLFVVDQTVVPESSGPVLLISSVLPLSAGRGGRVRPLYRRPGGLEPNLAPGLLDHLRTRLGHSPEPVDVLAWTVAVARAGRTGPAVPLTADPELWAHGVELGRRMLWLMRRDGERPKLPGGRRPYVRSPLPAVPVDVHYDRDEEALHLDEGRISPVPPEAWDFEVGGVRVLEQWFAARTEPPEPGTLEAIRPATWPQAWTSELLEIVTVLALLAELRPQRAELSVSEPITGTELRKAGVLPVPDGARRPASVLDHHEEGPEGQFALI
;
A
#
# COMPACT_ATOMS: atom_id res chain seq x y z
N MET A 1 18.89 35.67 19.40
CA MET A 1 18.78 34.66 18.34
C MET A 1 17.67 33.71 18.74
N PRO A 2 16.60 33.54 17.95
CA PRO A 2 15.61 32.54 18.28
C PRO A 2 16.29 31.17 18.16
N SER A 3 16.21 30.38 19.21
CA SER A 3 16.69 29.00 19.25
C SER A 3 16.00 28.24 18.12
N VAL A 4 16.76 27.79 17.14
CA VAL A 4 16.28 26.79 16.17
C VAL A 4 15.98 25.55 17.00
N THR A 5 14.71 25.24 17.19
CA THR A 5 14.28 23.95 17.73
C THR A 5 14.89 22.88 16.82
N HIS A 6 15.71 21.99 17.38
CA HIS A 6 16.40 20.93 16.63
C HIS A 6 15.45 20.04 15.80
N ASP A 7 14.15 20.04 16.12
CA ASP A 7 13.08 19.40 15.34
C ASP A 7 12.87 19.99 13.93
N ASP A 8 13.26 21.25 13.65
CA ASP A 8 13.01 21.91 12.35
C ASP A 8 14.01 21.49 11.23
N ASP A 9 15.14 20.84 11.57
CA ASP A 9 16.17 20.40 10.59
C ASP A 9 16.22 18.87 10.43
N ALA A 10 15.16 18.15 10.78
CA ALA A 10 15.05 16.72 10.46
C ALA A 10 14.98 16.51 8.94
N PRO A 11 15.67 15.52 8.36
CA PRO A 11 15.62 15.27 6.92
C PRO A 11 14.22 14.80 6.49
N LEU A 12 13.83 15.16 5.25
CA LEU A 12 12.56 14.73 4.68
C LEU A 12 12.66 13.31 4.13
N LEU A 13 11.56 12.55 4.20
CA LEU A 13 11.48 11.25 3.56
C LEU A 13 11.78 11.32 2.04
N ALA A 14 11.39 12.42 1.40
CA ALA A 14 11.66 12.65 -0.03
C ALA A 14 13.14 12.87 -0.36
N ASP A 15 13.96 13.21 0.63
CA ASP A 15 15.41 13.31 0.50
C ASP A 15 16.08 11.97 0.83
N LEU A 16 15.59 11.25 1.86
CA LEU A 16 16.11 9.95 2.25
C LEU A 16 15.74 8.82 1.27
N MET A 17 14.53 8.84 0.70
CA MET A 17 14.01 7.89 -0.29
C MET A 17 13.63 8.63 -1.58
N PRO A 18 14.61 8.94 -2.44
CA PRO A 18 14.47 9.97 -3.46
C PRO A 18 13.62 9.57 -4.66
N TRP A 19 13.58 8.29 -5.06
CA TRP A 19 12.69 7.82 -6.11
C TRP A 19 11.27 7.64 -5.57
N SER A 20 10.31 8.20 -6.29
CA SER A 20 8.89 8.05 -5.99
C SER A 20 8.06 8.14 -7.26
N ALA A 21 6.87 7.54 -7.23
CA ALA A 21 5.89 7.65 -8.29
C ALA A 21 4.50 7.96 -7.71
N ALA A 22 3.62 8.54 -8.52
CA ALA A 22 2.20 8.53 -8.19
C ALA A 22 1.68 7.07 -8.27
N PRO A 23 0.70 6.66 -7.45
CA PRO A 23 0.11 5.34 -7.57
C PRO A 23 -0.49 5.10 -8.98
N PRO A 24 -0.61 3.84 -9.43
CA PRO A 24 -1.36 3.51 -10.63
C PRO A 24 -2.79 4.04 -10.54
N ARG A 25 -3.36 4.47 -11.67
CA ARG A 25 -4.74 4.94 -11.76
C ARG A 25 -5.51 4.04 -12.70
N LEU A 26 -6.50 3.31 -12.19
CA LEU A 26 -7.33 2.40 -12.99
C LEU A 26 -8.29 3.18 -13.91
N GLY A 27 -8.90 4.24 -13.38
CA GLY A 27 -9.90 5.06 -14.10
C GLY A 27 -11.31 4.45 -14.13
N ARG A 28 -11.48 3.25 -13.57
CA ARG A 28 -12.71 2.47 -13.49
C ARG A 28 -12.60 1.47 -12.32
N GLY A 29 -13.71 1.01 -11.75
CA GLY A 29 -13.71 0.16 -10.55
C GLY A 29 -13.65 -1.34 -10.85
N TRP A 30 -14.29 -1.79 -11.92
CA TRP A 30 -14.51 -3.21 -12.18
C TRP A 30 -13.25 -4.11 -12.31
N PRO A 31 -12.06 -3.63 -12.75
CA PRO A 31 -10.84 -4.45 -12.81
C PRO A 31 -10.31 -4.82 -11.42
N THR A 32 -10.86 -4.25 -10.35
CA THR A 32 -10.57 -4.60 -8.96
C THR A 32 -11.79 -5.17 -8.23
N ALA A 33 -11.55 -6.14 -7.34
CA ALA A 33 -12.58 -6.69 -6.47
C ALA A 33 -11.99 -7.36 -5.22
N PRO A 34 -12.77 -7.46 -4.12
CA PRO A 34 -12.36 -8.23 -2.94
C PRO A 34 -12.20 -9.74 -3.17
N ASP A 35 -12.62 -10.27 -4.32
CA ASP A 35 -12.47 -11.67 -4.70
C ASP A 35 -12.10 -11.85 -6.19
N ALA A 36 -11.23 -12.82 -6.47
CA ALA A 36 -10.75 -13.08 -7.83
C ALA A 36 -11.81 -13.69 -8.75
N ALA A 37 -12.81 -14.40 -8.21
CA ALA A 37 -13.84 -15.07 -9.01
C ALA A 37 -14.74 -14.05 -9.71
N SER A 38 -15.12 -12.99 -9.01
CA SER A 38 -15.85 -11.85 -9.57
C SER A 38 -15.09 -11.21 -10.72
N LEU A 39 -13.77 -11.05 -10.62
CA LEU A 39 -12.97 -10.48 -11.71
C LEU A 39 -13.00 -11.33 -12.98
N ARG A 40 -12.89 -12.65 -12.85
CA ARG A 40 -13.01 -13.56 -14.00
C ARG A 40 -14.40 -13.52 -14.61
N ALA A 41 -15.45 -13.52 -13.78
CA ALA A 41 -16.83 -13.41 -14.27
C ALA A 41 -17.11 -12.06 -14.97
N ARG A 42 -16.52 -10.96 -14.47
CA ARG A 42 -16.57 -9.63 -15.11
C ARG A 42 -15.88 -9.64 -16.46
N TRP A 43 -14.68 -10.23 -16.54
CA TRP A 43 -13.95 -10.41 -17.79
C TRP A 43 -14.77 -11.20 -18.81
N ASP A 44 -15.33 -12.36 -18.41
CA ASP A 44 -16.14 -13.19 -19.29
C ASP A 44 -17.40 -12.45 -19.79
N THR A 45 -18.00 -11.63 -18.94
CA THR A 45 -19.15 -10.79 -19.32
C THR A 45 -18.72 -9.73 -20.35
N LEU A 46 -17.61 -9.04 -20.11
CA LEU A 46 -17.08 -8.06 -21.06
C LEU A 46 -16.73 -8.69 -22.43
N MET A 47 -16.15 -9.90 -22.43
CA MET A 47 -15.78 -10.61 -23.65
C MET A 47 -16.98 -11.13 -24.45
N LYS A 48 -18.16 -11.27 -23.83
CA LYS A 48 -19.42 -11.64 -24.51
C LYS A 48 -20.16 -10.45 -25.10
N ALA A 49 -19.99 -9.26 -24.52
CA ALA A 49 -20.61 -8.04 -25.02
C ALA A 49 -19.94 -7.58 -26.33
N GLU A 50 -20.68 -6.87 -27.18
CA GLU A 50 -20.16 -6.34 -28.45
C GLU A 50 -20.53 -4.86 -28.64
N GLY A 51 -19.79 -4.17 -29.52
CA GLY A 51 -20.10 -2.80 -29.94
C GLY A 51 -20.34 -1.83 -28.76
N PRO A 52 -21.42 -1.03 -28.80
CA PRO A 52 -21.73 -0.04 -27.76
C PRO A 52 -21.91 -0.62 -26.35
N GLU A 53 -22.40 -1.86 -26.23
CA GLU A 53 -22.58 -2.52 -24.93
C GLU A 53 -21.23 -2.82 -24.29
N ARG A 54 -20.26 -3.33 -25.08
CA ARG A 54 -18.89 -3.56 -24.59
C ARG A 54 -18.23 -2.25 -24.15
N GLU A 55 -18.43 -1.16 -24.88
CA GLU A 55 -17.88 0.15 -24.49
C GLU A 55 -18.49 0.68 -23.19
N ALA A 56 -19.81 0.52 -23.02
CA ALA A 56 -20.49 0.90 -21.79
C ALA A 56 -19.99 0.08 -20.58
N LEU A 57 -19.96 -1.25 -20.70
CA LEU A 57 -19.45 -2.14 -19.66
C LEU A 57 -17.97 -1.90 -19.33
N PHE A 58 -17.16 -1.61 -20.35
CA PHE A 58 -15.74 -1.32 -20.16
C PHE A 58 -15.48 -0.06 -19.33
N GLY A 59 -16.41 0.92 -19.38
CA GLY A 59 -16.25 2.23 -18.76
C GLY A 59 -15.20 3.08 -19.49
N VAL A 60 -15.46 3.44 -20.75
CA VAL A 60 -14.52 4.23 -21.57
C VAL A 60 -14.06 5.52 -20.87
N THR A 61 -12.75 5.77 -20.89
CA THR A 61 -12.16 7.03 -20.42
C THR A 61 -11.39 7.68 -21.57
N ARG A 62 -10.96 8.93 -21.37
CA ARG A 62 -10.04 9.60 -22.31
C ARG A 62 -8.72 8.85 -22.51
N SER A 63 -8.34 8.00 -21.55
CA SER A 63 -7.04 7.33 -21.52
C SER A 63 -7.11 5.90 -22.05
N ARG A 64 -8.24 5.21 -21.87
CA ARG A 64 -8.41 3.82 -22.30
C ARG A 64 -9.80 3.58 -22.86
N THR A 65 -9.81 2.84 -23.96
CA THR A 65 -10.98 2.35 -24.68
C THR A 65 -10.75 0.87 -25.04
N PRO A 66 -11.79 0.09 -25.42
CA PRO A 66 -11.61 -1.26 -25.93
C PRO A 66 -10.72 -1.34 -27.19
N HIS A 67 -10.49 -0.22 -27.86
CA HIS A 67 -9.62 -0.10 -29.03
C HIS A 67 -8.17 0.28 -28.70
N SER A 68 -7.85 0.47 -27.41
CA SER A 68 -6.50 0.82 -26.98
C SER A 68 -5.57 -0.39 -27.10
N ALA A 69 -4.45 -0.18 -27.77
CA ALA A 69 -3.32 -1.10 -27.77
C ALA A 69 -2.19 -0.46 -26.96
N VAL A 70 -1.61 -1.22 -26.03
CA VAL A 70 -0.58 -0.74 -25.10
C VAL A 70 0.46 -1.81 -24.89
N ALA A 71 1.65 -1.40 -24.46
CA ALA A 71 2.68 -2.33 -24.04
C ALA A 71 2.19 -3.19 -22.87
N GLN A 72 2.71 -4.42 -22.79
CA GLN A 72 2.46 -5.35 -21.72
C GLN A 72 2.84 -4.73 -20.38
N LEU A 73 2.09 -5.09 -19.34
CA LEU A 73 2.43 -4.68 -17.99
C LEU A 73 3.66 -5.48 -17.54
N PRO A 74 4.73 -4.83 -17.04
CA PRO A 74 5.96 -5.52 -16.73
C PRO A 74 5.76 -6.66 -15.72
N GLY A 75 6.31 -7.84 -16.03
CA GLY A 75 6.18 -9.05 -15.20
C GLY A 75 4.82 -9.74 -15.26
N GLN A 76 3.91 -9.32 -16.15
CA GLN A 76 2.55 -9.86 -16.25
C GLN A 76 2.30 -10.48 -17.62
N ALA A 77 1.60 -11.62 -17.64
CA ALA A 77 1.20 -12.30 -18.85
C ALA A 77 -0.17 -11.79 -19.36
N SER A 78 -0.24 -10.49 -19.70
CA SER A 78 -1.45 -9.86 -20.27
C SER A 78 -1.28 -9.54 -21.75
N GLY A 79 -2.40 -9.45 -22.48
CA GLY A 79 -2.39 -9.09 -23.90
C GLY A 79 -2.03 -7.62 -24.16
N THR A 80 -1.44 -7.35 -25.33
CA THR A 80 -1.02 -6.00 -25.78
C THR A 80 -1.90 -5.42 -26.89
N GLY A 81 -2.66 -6.29 -27.57
CA GLY A 81 -3.57 -5.91 -28.66
C GLY A 81 -4.91 -5.37 -28.16
N ARG A 82 -5.67 -4.73 -29.05
CA ARG A 82 -7.00 -4.17 -28.72
C ARG A 82 -7.97 -5.21 -28.13
N LEU A 83 -8.67 -4.84 -27.05
CA LEU A 83 -9.70 -5.68 -26.42
C LEU A 83 -10.88 -6.02 -27.35
N THR A 84 -11.13 -5.23 -28.40
CA THR A 84 -12.15 -5.59 -29.40
C THR A 84 -11.81 -6.80 -30.25
N ARG A 85 -10.54 -7.24 -30.25
CA ARG A 85 -10.08 -8.47 -30.92
C ARG A 85 -9.78 -9.59 -29.92
N GLU A 86 -9.95 -9.30 -28.63
CA GLU A 86 -9.64 -10.23 -27.55
C GLU A 86 -10.74 -11.28 -27.42
N SER A 87 -10.30 -12.51 -27.21
CA SER A 87 -11.14 -13.67 -26.91
C SER A 87 -10.48 -14.62 -25.91
N GLY A 88 -9.29 -14.29 -25.43
CA GLY A 88 -8.53 -15.07 -24.48
C GLY A 88 -9.10 -15.03 -23.06
N PRO A 89 -8.60 -15.92 -22.20
CA PRO A 89 -9.00 -15.98 -20.81
C PRO A 89 -8.59 -14.70 -20.06
N CYS A 90 -9.25 -14.44 -18.93
CA CYS A 90 -8.84 -13.39 -18.00
C CYS A 90 -7.39 -13.63 -17.57
N ALA A 91 -6.56 -12.60 -17.60
CA ALA A 91 -5.25 -12.63 -16.97
C ALA A 91 -5.39 -13.01 -15.48
N GLU A 92 -4.44 -13.77 -14.95
CA GLU A 92 -4.49 -14.24 -13.56
C GLU A 92 -4.55 -13.04 -12.61
N PRO A 93 -5.62 -12.87 -11.82
CA PRO A 93 -5.72 -11.74 -10.91
C PRO A 93 -4.59 -11.76 -9.88
N VAL A 94 -4.02 -10.59 -9.59
CA VAL A 94 -2.93 -10.42 -8.62
C VAL A 94 -3.39 -9.63 -7.40
N ARG A 95 -2.75 -9.86 -6.27
CA ARG A 95 -3.00 -9.11 -5.04
C ARG A 95 -2.42 -7.71 -5.13
N VAL A 96 -3.19 -6.73 -4.67
CA VAL A 96 -2.81 -5.31 -4.65
C VAL A 96 -3.35 -4.66 -3.38
N LEU A 97 -2.69 -3.60 -2.90
CA LEU A 97 -3.22 -2.78 -1.82
C LEU A 97 -4.17 -1.75 -2.43
N HIS A 98 -5.47 -2.01 -2.33
CA HIS A 98 -6.51 -1.13 -2.89
C HIS A 98 -6.67 0.12 -2.01
N ALA A 99 -6.77 -0.08 -0.69
CA ALA A 99 -6.90 0.96 0.32
C ALA A 99 -6.11 0.56 1.57
N PRO A 100 -5.91 1.45 2.57
CA PRO A 100 -5.24 1.11 3.82
C PRO A 100 -5.71 -0.22 4.43
N PHE A 101 -4.80 -1.18 4.56
CA PHE A 101 -5.06 -2.54 5.06
C PHE A 101 -6.11 -3.34 4.29
N ASP A 102 -6.59 -2.87 3.14
CA ASP A 102 -7.53 -3.57 2.27
C ASP A 102 -6.80 -4.07 1.02
N GLU A 103 -6.31 -5.29 1.11
CA GLU A 103 -5.74 -5.98 -0.03
C GLU A 103 -6.83 -6.68 -0.83
N GLN A 104 -6.92 -6.30 -2.10
CA GLN A 104 -7.90 -6.84 -3.04
C GLN A 104 -7.19 -7.52 -4.22
N TRP A 105 -7.98 -7.94 -5.19
CA TRP A 105 -7.51 -8.49 -6.44
C TRP A 105 -7.61 -7.45 -7.56
N LEU A 106 -6.68 -7.51 -8.51
CA LEU A 106 -6.65 -6.70 -9.73
C LEU A 106 -6.41 -7.62 -10.93
N ILE A 107 -7.11 -7.39 -12.04
CA ILE A 107 -6.72 -7.95 -13.35
C ILE A 107 -5.51 -7.15 -13.85
N PRO A 108 -4.29 -7.72 -13.91
CA PRO A 108 -3.08 -6.97 -14.20
C PRO A 108 -2.88 -6.73 -15.71
N ASP A 109 -3.88 -6.12 -16.36
CA ASP A 109 -3.88 -5.83 -17.79
C ASP A 109 -3.84 -4.31 -18.02
N HIS A 110 -2.76 -3.84 -18.66
CA HIS A 110 -2.52 -2.42 -18.92
C HIS A 110 -3.63 -1.77 -19.77
N ARG A 111 -4.36 -2.55 -20.57
CA ARG A 111 -5.50 -2.06 -21.37
C ARG A 111 -6.64 -1.59 -20.47
N LEU A 112 -6.73 -2.11 -19.24
CA LEU A 112 -7.74 -1.76 -18.23
C LEU A 112 -7.33 -0.58 -17.33
N ILE A 113 -6.07 -0.13 -17.43
CA ILE A 113 -5.46 0.81 -16.46
C ILE A 113 -5.11 2.13 -17.16
N ASP A 114 -5.78 3.21 -16.77
CA ASP A 114 -5.58 4.54 -17.34
C ASP A 114 -4.14 5.07 -17.22
N ALA A 115 -3.47 4.83 -16.08
CA ALA A 115 -2.06 5.15 -15.88
C ALA A 115 -1.39 4.05 -15.05
N ALA A 116 -0.71 3.13 -15.73
CA ALA A 116 -0.22 1.90 -15.09
C ALA A 116 1.04 2.05 -14.23
N ARG A 117 1.86 3.08 -14.47
CA ARG A 117 3.14 3.28 -13.76
C ARG A 117 4.04 2.04 -13.89
N PRO A 118 4.40 1.62 -15.12
CA PRO A 118 5.15 0.38 -15.38
C PRO A 118 6.44 0.29 -14.56
N GLU A 119 7.05 1.42 -14.21
CA GLU A 119 8.22 1.49 -13.32
C GLU A 119 8.00 0.88 -11.93
N LEU A 120 6.78 0.90 -11.39
CA LEU A 120 6.46 0.24 -10.12
C LEU A 120 6.26 -1.27 -10.29
N TRP A 121 5.69 -1.70 -11.42
CA TRP A 121 5.50 -3.11 -11.76
C TRP A 121 6.83 -3.82 -12.00
N ARG A 122 7.79 -3.16 -12.67
CA ARG A 122 9.13 -3.72 -12.92
C ARG A 122 9.90 -4.08 -11.66
N VAL A 123 9.61 -3.42 -10.53
CA VAL A 123 10.30 -3.66 -9.27
C VAL A 123 9.42 -4.38 -8.25
N ALA A 124 8.22 -4.80 -8.66
CA ALA A 124 7.30 -5.54 -7.81
C ALA A 124 7.69 -7.03 -7.82
N ASP A 125 8.26 -7.49 -6.71
CA ASP A 125 8.59 -8.89 -6.47
C ASP A 125 8.47 -9.23 -4.97
N GLU A 126 8.81 -10.46 -4.60
CA GLU A 126 8.72 -10.94 -3.22
C GLU A 126 9.68 -10.24 -2.23
N ARG A 127 10.68 -9.51 -2.72
CA ARG A 127 11.65 -8.77 -1.89
C ARG A 127 11.26 -7.30 -1.75
N GLN A 128 10.34 -6.80 -2.56
CA GLN A 128 9.97 -5.40 -2.59
C GLN A 128 9.11 -4.99 -1.41
N LEU A 129 9.37 -3.79 -0.91
CA LEU A 129 8.49 -3.08 0.02
C LEU A 129 8.14 -1.70 -0.56
N PHE A 130 6.87 -1.36 -0.54
CA PHE A 130 6.40 -0.05 -0.97
C PHE A 130 6.03 0.81 0.23
N VAL A 131 6.64 1.98 0.33
CA VAL A 131 6.26 3.04 1.28
C VAL A 131 5.20 3.92 0.62
N VAL A 132 4.08 4.12 1.29
CA VAL A 132 2.94 4.88 0.79
C VAL A 132 2.67 6.06 1.71
N ASP A 133 2.88 7.27 1.20
CA ASP A 133 2.60 8.51 1.92
C ASP A 133 1.10 8.61 2.21
N GLN A 134 0.72 8.88 3.46
CA GLN A 134 -0.67 9.09 3.86
C GLN A 134 -1.00 10.57 4.00
N THR A 135 -2.28 10.91 3.80
CA THR A 135 -2.75 12.26 4.11
C THR A 135 -2.69 12.45 5.62
N VAL A 136 -2.01 13.51 6.05
CA VAL A 136 -2.03 13.89 7.45
C VAL A 136 -3.29 14.72 7.68
N VAL A 137 -4.17 14.23 8.54
CA VAL A 137 -5.34 14.95 9.02
C VAL A 137 -5.03 15.40 10.45
N PRO A 138 -5.24 16.69 10.80
CA PRO A 138 -5.11 17.15 12.17
C PRO A 138 -5.91 16.25 13.12
N GLU A 139 -5.35 15.95 14.29
CA GLU A 139 -5.99 15.13 15.35
C GLU A 139 -6.20 13.64 15.02
N SER A 140 -5.98 13.20 13.77
CA SER A 140 -5.99 11.77 13.44
C SER A 140 -4.71 11.08 13.93
N SER A 141 -4.87 10.01 14.69
CA SER A 141 -3.78 9.22 15.27
C SER A 141 -3.21 8.15 14.31
N GLY A 142 -3.65 8.19 13.05
CA GLY A 142 -3.21 7.27 12.00
C GLY A 142 -1.71 7.34 11.70
N PRO A 143 -1.15 6.29 11.07
CA PRO A 143 0.22 6.30 10.60
C PRO A 143 0.42 7.32 9.46
N VAL A 144 1.59 8.00 9.46
CA VAL A 144 2.00 8.92 8.39
C VAL A 144 2.39 8.16 7.12
N LEU A 145 2.86 6.91 7.28
CA LEU A 145 3.32 6.02 6.23
C LEU A 145 2.61 4.67 6.36
N LEU A 146 2.19 4.10 5.24
CA LEU A 146 1.83 2.68 5.17
C LEU A 146 2.90 1.92 4.41
N ILE A 147 3.11 0.66 4.79
CA ILE A 147 4.02 -0.25 4.12
C ILE A 147 3.22 -1.40 3.51
N SER A 148 3.55 -1.74 2.27
CA SER A 148 2.90 -2.82 1.54
C SER A 148 3.94 -3.73 0.89
N SER A 149 3.71 -5.05 0.95
CA SER A 149 4.45 -6.05 0.18
C SER A 149 3.88 -6.24 -1.23
N VAL A 150 2.63 -5.82 -1.45
CA VAL A 150 1.96 -5.84 -2.77
C VAL A 150 1.87 -4.43 -3.36
N LEU A 151 1.65 -4.32 -4.67
CA LEU A 151 1.59 -3.02 -5.34
C LEU A 151 0.43 -2.16 -4.81
N PRO A 152 0.69 -0.92 -4.34
CA PRO A 152 -0.37 -0.02 -3.88
C PRO A 152 -1.03 0.74 -5.02
N LEU A 153 -2.36 0.73 -5.04
CA LEU A 153 -3.20 1.44 -6.03
C LEU A 153 -3.67 2.81 -5.54
N SER A 154 -3.46 3.11 -4.27
CA SER A 154 -3.80 4.40 -3.67
C SER A 154 -2.68 4.90 -2.77
N ALA A 155 -2.70 6.21 -2.56
CA ALA A 155 -1.89 6.93 -1.60
C ALA A 155 -2.76 8.05 -1.02
N GLY A 156 -2.29 8.72 0.03
CA GLY A 156 -2.90 9.95 0.49
C GLY A 156 -3.08 10.98 -0.64
N ARG A 157 -3.97 11.95 -0.44
CA ARG A 157 -4.16 13.09 -1.36
C ARG A 157 -2.81 13.73 -1.71
N GLY A 158 -2.41 13.62 -2.98
CA GLY A 158 -1.13 14.14 -3.48
C GLY A 158 0.10 13.35 -3.02
N GLY A 159 -0.08 12.21 -2.35
CA GLY A 159 0.96 11.31 -1.85
C GLY A 159 1.70 10.57 -2.95
N ARG A 160 2.76 9.87 -2.55
CA ARG A 160 3.61 9.07 -3.45
C ARG A 160 3.79 7.66 -2.92
N VAL A 161 4.15 6.79 -3.85
CA VAL A 161 4.65 5.43 -3.61
C VAL A 161 6.16 5.47 -3.79
N ARG A 162 6.90 4.96 -2.79
CA ARG A 162 8.37 4.87 -2.79
C ARG A 162 8.77 3.41 -2.62
N PRO A 163 9.21 2.72 -3.68
CA PRO A 163 9.78 1.38 -3.55
C PRO A 163 11.04 1.43 -2.69
N LEU A 164 11.28 0.42 -1.85
CA LEU A 164 12.52 0.29 -1.07
C LEU A 164 13.70 -0.06 -1.97
N TYR A 165 13.47 -0.81 -3.04
CA TYR A 165 14.50 -1.23 -3.99
C TYR A 165 14.21 -0.72 -5.40
N ARG A 166 15.25 -0.22 -6.07
CA ARG A 166 15.18 0.30 -7.46
C ARG A 166 15.31 -0.79 -8.52
N ARG A 167 15.71 -1.99 -8.12
CA ARG A 167 15.78 -3.18 -8.98
C ARG A 167 15.13 -4.38 -8.29
N PRO A 168 14.63 -5.34 -9.09
CA PRO A 168 14.23 -6.65 -8.60
C PRO A 168 15.33 -7.37 -7.81
N GLY A 169 14.94 -8.33 -6.99
CA GLY A 169 15.80 -9.14 -6.15
C GLY A 169 16.25 -8.44 -4.86
N GLY A 170 15.64 -7.30 -4.51
CA GLY A 170 16.07 -6.51 -3.36
C GLY A 170 17.39 -5.77 -3.61
N LEU A 171 17.64 -5.35 -4.86
CA LEU A 171 18.90 -4.73 -5.27
C LEU A 171 18.75 -3.22 -5.43
N GLU A 172 19.86 -2.50 -5.25
CA GLU A 172 19.94 -1.04 -5.31
C GLU A 172 18.87 -0.35 -4.44
N PRO A 173 19.06 -0.26 -3.10
CA PRO A 173 18.09 0.39 -2.24
C PRO A 173 17.84 1.84 -2.68
N ASN A 174 16.57 2.24 -2.68
CA ASN A 174 16.10 3.60 -2.89
C ASN A 174 16.37 4.45 -1.64
N LEU A 175 17.63 4.59 -1.30
CA LEU A 175 18.12 5.46 -0.23
C LEU A 175 19.04 6.52 -0.83
N ALA A 176 19.13 7.68 -0.19
CA ALA A 176 20.08 8.71 -0.58
C ALA A 176 21.51 8.12 -0.68
N PRO A 177 22.20 8.29 -1.81
CA PRO A 177 23.56 7.77 -1.96
C PRO A 177 24.48 8.25 -0.82
N GLY A 178 25.23 7.33 -0.21
CA GLY A 178 26.09 7.63 0.94
C GLY A 178 25.39 7.64 2.30
N LEU A 179 24.05 7.55 2.37
CA LEU A 179 23.32 7.54 3.64
C LEU A 179 23.71 6.36 4.54
N LEU A 180 23.78 5.15 3.99
CA LEU A 180 24.14 3.96 4.75
C LEU A 180 25.57 4.03 5.30
N ASP A 181 26.52 4.56 4.52
CA ASP A 181 27.90 4.76 4.96
C ASP A 181 28.01 5.83 6.07
N HIS A 182 27.22 6.90 5.95
CA HIS A 182 27.12 7.94 6.97
C HIS A 182 26.54 7.40 8.27
N LEU A 183 25.41 6.69 8.20
CA LEU A 183 24.80 6.03 9.36
C LEU A 183 25.74 5.02 9.98
N ARG A 184 26.47 4.23 9.18
CA ARG A 184 27.48 3.30 9.70
C ARG A 184 28.54 3.99 10.54
N THR A 185 29.02 5.13 10.05
CA THR A 185 30.05 5.92 10.74
C THR A 185 29.52 6.48 12.05
N ARG A 186 28.27 6.93 12.08
CA ARG A 186 27.64 7.53 13.27
C ARG A 186 27.23 6.48 14.31
N LEU A 187 26.68 5.35 13.88
CA LEU A 187 26.13 4.30 14.75
C LEU A 187 27.18 3.25 15.16
N GLY A 188 28.32 3.19 14.48
CA GLY A 188 29.36 2.19 14.73
C GLY A 188 29.07 0.77 14.20
N HIS A 189 27.95 0.58 13.50
CA HIS A 189 27.60 -0.67 12.81
C HIS A 189 26.93 -0.39 11.46
N SER A 190 26.92 -1.34 10.53
CA SER A 190 26.31 -1.16 9.21
C SER A 190 24.80 -1.49 9.25
N PRO A 191 23.88 -0.50 9.18
CA PRO A 191 22.46 -0.81 9.06
C PRO A 191 22.12 -1.35 7.67
N GLU A 192 21.16 -2.28 7.61
CA GLU A 192 20.59 -2.73 6.33
C GLU A 192 19.50 -1.76 5.82
N PRO A 193 19.15 -1.77 4.52
CA PRO A 193 18.09 -0.92 4.00
C PRO A 193 16.74 -1.08 4.72
N VAL A 194 16.42 -2.30 5.14
CA VAL A 194 15.19 -2.59 5.90
C VAL A 194 15.25 -1.99 7.31
N ASP A 195 16.44 -1.84 7.91
CA ASP A 195 16.61 -1.17 9.21
C ASP A 195 16.31 0.32 9.10
N VAL A 196 16.80 0.96 8.04
CA VAL A 196 16.48 2.37 7.76
C VAL A 196 14.98 2.55 7.53
N LEU A 197 14.32 1.62 6.83
CA LEU A 197 12.88 1.65 6.65
C LEU A 197 12.12 1.44 7.97
N ALA A 198 12.56 0.48 8.80
CA ALA A 198 11.98 0.23 10.11
C ALA A 198 12.07 1.47 11.00
N TRP A 199 13.27 2.05 11.15
CA TRP A 199 13.47 3.31 11.84
C TRP A 199 12.54 4.41 11.31
N THR A 200 12.49 4.56 9.98
CA THR A 200 11.64 5.55 9.31
C THR A 200 10.17 5.42 9.71
N VAL A 201 9.61 4.20 9.70
CA VAL A 201 8.20 3.97 10.06
C VAL A 201 7.93 4.24 11.54
N ALA A 202 8.90 3.96 12.41
CA ALA A 202 8.80 4.24 13.83
C ALA A 202 8.80 5.75 14.12
N VAL A 203 9.64 6.52 13.45
CA VAL A 203 9.88 7.93 13.83
C VAL A 203 9.27 8.97 12.89
N ALA A 204 8.73 8.57 11.72
CA ALA A 204 8.21 9.51 10.75
C ALA A 204 7.10 10.38 11.33
N ARG A 205 7.24 11.69 11.14
CA ARG A 205 6.27 12.69 11.59
C ARG A 205 5.72 13.45 10.39
N ALA A 206 4.49 13.89 10.50
CA ALA A 206 3.92 14.79 9.53
C ALA A 206 4.71 16.11 9.48
N GLY A 207 4.97 16.62 8.26
CA GLY A 207 5.61 17.91 8.05
C GLY A 207 4.93 18.70 6.94
N ARG A 208 5.13 20.02 6.93
CA ARG A 208 4.48 20.95 5.97
C ARG A 208 4.83 20.64 4.52
N THR A 209 6.03 20.15 4.27
CA THR A 209 6.58 19.85 2.94
C THR A 209 6.62 18.36 2.64
N GLY A 210 6.04 17.53 3.51
CA GLY A 210 6.09 16.07 3.45
C GLY A 210 6.53 15.46 4.79
N PRO A 211 6.55 14.12 4.90
CA PRO A 211 6.98 13.44 6.12
C PRO A 211 8.44 13.77 6.46
N ALA A 212 8.68 14.19 7.70
CA ALA A 212 10.02 14.34 8.26
C ALA A 212 10.44 13.04 8.96
N VAL A 213 11.72 12.71 8.89
CA VAL A 213 12.30 11.49 9.47
C VAL A 213 13.47 11.89 10.38
N PRO A 214 13.20 12.15 11.67
CA PRO A 214 14.26 12.40 12.64
C PRO A 214 15.25 11.23 12.70
N LEU A 215 16.51 11.46 12.39
CA LEU A 215 17.58 10.46 12.49
C LEU A 215 18.39 10.68 13.76
N THR A 216 18.90 9.60 14.36
CA THR A 216 19.74 9.64 15.56
C THR A 216 21.13 9.05 15.27
N ALA A 217 22.15 9.56 15.97
CA ALA A 217 23.46 8.94 16.06
C ALA A 217 23.63 8.03 17.30
N ASP A 218 22.64 8.01 18.20
CA ASP A 218 22.62 7.17 19.39
C ASP A 218 22.34 5.70 18.99
N PRO A 219 23.30 4.77 19.15
CA PRO A 219 23.14 3.38 18.70
C PRO A 219 22.07 2.61 19.48
N GLU A 220 21.88 2.91 20.77
CA GLU A 220 20.89 2.22 21.61
C GLU A 220 19.48 2.68 21.22
N LEU A 221 19.30 3.99 21.05
CA LEU A 221 18.04 4.53 20.57
C LEU A 221 17.71 4.02 19.16
N TRP A 222 18.70 4.02 18.26
CA TRP A 222 18.55 3.47 16.91
C TRP A 222 18.06 2.01 16.95
N ALA A 223 18.72 1.16 17.73
CA ALA A 223 18.34 -0.25 17.85
C ALA A 223 16.90 -0.43 18.36
N HIS A 224 16.51 0.34 19.40
CA HIS A 224 15.16 0.31 19.93
C HIS A 224 14.11 0.77 18.93
N GLY A 225 14.36 1.89 18.22
CA GLY A 225 13.46 2.38 17.18
C GLY A 225 13.36 1.43 15.98
N VAL A 226 14.45 0.76 15.60
CA VAL A 226 14.45 -0.28 14.56
C VAL A 226 13.64 -1.50 14.99
N GLU A 227 13.73 -1.94 16.25
CA GLU A 227 12.93 -3.05 16.76
C GLU A 227 11.43 -2.73 16.71
N LEU A 228 11.03 -1.56 17.22
CA LEU A 228 9.65 -1.07 17.13
C LEU A 228 9.19 -0.97 15.67
N GLY A 229 10.04 -0.39 14.82
CA GLY A 229 9.81 -0.25 13.39
C GLY A 229 9.58 -1.58 12.71
N ARG A 230 10.43 -2.59 12.95
CA ARG A 230 10.30 -3.94 12.39
C ARG A 230 8.99 -4.59 12.82
N ARG A 231 8.56 -4.38 14.06
CA ARG A 231 7.24 -4.83 14.54
C ARG A 231 6.11 -4.17 13.75
N MET A 232 6.18 -2.87 13.52
CA MET A 232 5.20 -2.15 12.70
C MET A 232 5.21 -2.61 11.24
N LEU A 233 6.39 -2.81 10.63
CA LEU A 233 6.53 -3.34 9.27
C LEU A 233 5.81 -4.68 9.12
N TRP A 234 6.06 -5.62 10.03
CA TRP A 234 5.43 -6.93 10.02
C TRP A 234 3.89 -6.84 10.13
N LEU A 235 3.39 -5.99 11.03
CA LEU A 235 1.94 -5.77 11.17
C LEU A 235 1.31 -5.15 9.92
N MET A 236 1.95 -4.16 9.29
CA MET A 236 1.42 -3.49 8.09
C MET A 236 1.47 -4.36 6.85
N ARG A 237 2.54 -5.15 6.68
CA ARG A 237 2.74 -6.04 5.53
C ARG A 237 1.82 -7.24 5.53
N ARG A 238 1.34 -7.65 6.72
CA ARG A 238 0.43 -8.80 6.91
C ARG A 238 0.93 -10.08 6.23
N ASP A 239 2.25 -10.23 6.12
CA ASP A 239 2.90 -11.39 5.52
C ASP A 239 3.47 -12.34 6.60
N GLY A 240 3.55 -13.62 6.26
CA GLY A 240 4.06 -14.64 7.17
C GLY A 240 3.05 -15.06 8.25
N GLU A 241 3.53 -15.25 9.48
CA GLU A 241 2.68 -15.71 10.60
C GLU A 241 1.67 -14.62 10.99
N ARG A 242 0.40 -15.01 11.14
CA ARG A 242 -0.64 -14.09 11.58
C ARG A 242 -0.43 -13.66 13.03
N PRO A 243 -0.51 -12.35 13.34
CA PRO A 243 -0.45 -11.88 14.71
C PRO A 243 -1.58 -12.43 15.57
N LYS A 244 -1.32 -12.49 16.88
CA LYS A 244 -2.29 -12.89 17.90
C LYS A 244 -2.37 -11.80 18.94
N LEU A 245 -3.60 -11.43 19.33
CA LEU A 245 -3.80 -10.53 20.47
C LEU A 245 -3.39 -11.23 21.77
N PRO A 246 -2.68 -10.54 22.68
CA PRO A 246 -2.31 -11.08 23.97
C PRO A 246 -3.55 -11.31 24.87
N GLY A 247 -3.37 -12.03 25.97
CA GLY A 247 -4.40 -12.16 27.02
C GLY A 247 -5.68 -12.89 26.60
N GLY A 248 -5.64 -13.73 25.56
CA GLY A 248 -6.82 -14.49 25.10
C GLY A 248 -7.88 -13.64 24.39
N ARG A 249 -7.56 -12.40 24.03
CA ARG A 249 -8.48 -11.44 23.39
C ARG A 249 -8.63 -11.63 21.88
N ARG A 250 -8.43 -12.85 21.37
CA ARG A 250 -8.52 -13.10 19.93
C ARG A 250 -9.96 -12.82 19.44
N PRO A 251 -10.16 -12.05 18.35
CA PRO A 251 -11.49 -11.81 17.80
C PRO A 251 -12.07 -13.12 17.24
N TYR A 252 -13.35 -13.38 17.52
CA TYR A 252 -14.08 -14.54 17.01
C TYR A 252 -15.51 -14.18 16.62
N VAL A 253 -16.07 -14.94 15.67
CA VAL A 253 -17.49 -14.89 15.32
C VAL A 253 -18.29 -15.51 16.47
N ARG A 254 -19.04 -14.67 17.20
CA ARG A 254 -19.92 -15.07 18.30
C ARG A 254 -21.31 -15.43 17.82
N SER A 255 -21.78 -14.74 16.79
CA SER A 255 -23.02 -15.04 16.07
C SER A 255 -22.72 -15.11 14.58
N PRO A 256 -23.20 -16.14 13.85
CA PRO A 256 -22.93 -16.29 12.42
C PRO A 256 -23.26 -15.03 11.62
N LEU A 257 -22.39 -14.67 10.67
CA LEU A 257 -22.63 -13.54 9.79
C LEU A 257 -23.73 -13.91 8.76
N PRO A 258 -24.63 -12.98 8.41
CA PRO A 258 -25.61 -13.22 7.36
C PRO A 258 -24.93 -13.40 6.00
N ALA A 259 -25.66 -13.98 5.05
CA ALA A 259 -25.14 -14.21 3.70
C ALA A 259 -24.76 -12.91 2.98
N VAL A 260 -25.47 -11.81 3.21
CA VAL A 260 -25.14 -10.50 2.65
C VAL A 260 -25.38 -9.46 3.74
N PRO A 261 -24.36 -9.13 4.55
CA PRO A 261 -24.47 -8.07 5.53
C PRO A 261 -24.72 -6.72 4.86
N VAL A 262 -25.67 -5.95 5.39
CA VAL A 262 -25.99 -4.62 4.87
C VAL A 262 -25.39 -3.54 5.77
N ASP A 263 -25.64 -3.63 7.08
CA ASP A 263 -25.23 -2.63 8.04
C ASP A 263 -24.09 -3.13 8.94
N VAL A 264 -23.22 -2.19 9.32
CA VAL A 264 -22.17 -2.41 10.32
C VAL A 264 -22.33 -1.43 11.48
N HIS A 265 -22.32 -1.96 12.70
CA HIS A 265 -22.42 -1.19 13.92
C HIS A 265 -21.38 -1.68 14.94
N TYR A 266 -20.75 -0.76 15.66
CA TYR A 266 -19.80 -1.09 16.71
C TYR A 266 -20.37 -0.72 18.09
N ASP A 267 -20.54 -1.73 18.94
CA ASP A 267 -20.84 -1.56 20.35
C ASP A 267 -19.53 -1.48 21.15
N ARG A 268 -19.28 -0.31 21.74
CA ARG A 268 -18.05 -0.05 22.49
C ARG A 268 -18.05 -0.69 23.87
N ASP A 269 -19.21 -0.82 24.51
CA ASP A 269 -19.32 -1.38 25.85
C ASP A 269 -19.16 -2.91 25.81
N GLU A 270 -19.67 -3.54 24.76
CA GLU A 270 -19.51 -4.97 24.51
C GLU A 270 -18.23 -5.35 23.76
N GLU A 271 -17.45 -4.36 23.31
CA GLU A 271 -16.34 -4.53 22.36
C GLU A 271 -16.73 -5.45 21.20
N ALA A 272 -17.86 -5.14 20.57
CA ALA A 272 -18.50 -6.03 19.62
C ALA A 272 -18.80 -5.31 18.31
N LEU A 273 -18.42 -5.96 17.22
CA LEU A 273 -18.79 -5.54 15.87
C LEU A 273 -20.00 -6.35 15.42
N HIS A 274 -21.08 -5.65 15.13
CA HIS A 274 -22.34 -6.18 14.64
C HIS A 274 -22.44 -6.01 13.13
N LEU A 275 -22.78 -7.09 12.44
CA LEU A 275 -23.03 -7.13 11.01
C LEU A 275 -24.43 -7.70 10.83
N ASP A 276 -25.44 -6.81 10.86
CA ASP A 276 -26.84 -7.16 11.12
C ASP A 276 -26.98 -8.09 12.36
N GLU A 277 -27.51 -9.30 12.19
CA GLU A 277 -27.64 -10.34 13.23
C GLU A 277 -26.31 -11.03 13.60
N GLY A 278 -25.26 -10.81 12.79
CA GLY A 278 -23.92 -11.35 13.01
C GLY A 278 -23.16 -10.56 14.06
N ARG A 279 -22.24 -11.24 14.77
CA ARG A 279 -21.46 -10.61 15.84
C ARG A 279 -20.03 -11.13 15.89
N ILE A 280 -19.06 -10.21 15.97
CA ILE A 280 -17.65 -10.49 16.21
C ILE A 280 -17.21 -9.83 17.51
N SER A 281 -16.59 -10.59 18.41
CA SER A 281 -16.11 -10.06 19.70
C SER A 281 -15.04 -10.97 20.34
N PRO A 282 -14.03 -10.41 21.03
CA PRO A 282 -13.82 -8.97 21.25
C PRO A 282 -13.21 -8.26 20.03
N VAL A 283 -13.58 -6.99 19.85
CA VAL A 283 -12.99 -6.03 18.90
C VAL A 283 -12.57 -4.83 19.73
N PRO A 284 -11.27 -4.65 20.04
CA PRO A 284 -10.82 -3.52 20.84
C PRO A 284 -11.24 -2.17 20.23
N PRO A 285 -11.65 -1.18 21.03
CA PRO A 285 -12.09 0.11 20.51
C PRO A 285 -11.03 0.81 19.66
N GLU A 286 -9.75 0.60 19.95
CA GLU A 286 -8.64 1.18 19.21
C GLU A 286 -8.50 0.61 17.80
N ALA A 287 -8.95 -0.62 17.56
CA ALA A 287 -9.02 -1.20 16.22
C ALA A 287 -10.19 -0.60 15.42
N TRP A 288 -11.32 -0.38 16.09
CA TRP A 288 -12.48 0.29 15.48
C TRP A 288 -12.16 1.75 15.15
N ASP A 289 -11.57 2.50 16.07
CA ASP A 289 -11.20 3.91 15.88
C ASP A 289 -9.94 4.12 15.04
N PHE A 290 -9.37 3.04 14.49
CA PHE A 290 -8.15 3.17 13.70
C PHE A 290 -8.44 3.86 12.36
N GLU A 291 -7.84 5.03 12.18
CA GLU A 291 -7.96 5.82 10.97
C GLU A 291 -6.66 5.87 10.17
N VAL A 292 -6.80 5.98 8.87
CA VAL A 292 -5.72 6.37 7.95
C VAL A 292 -6.24 7.46 7.04
N GLY A 293 -5.55 8.61 6.98
CA GLY A 293 -6.01 9.73 6.16
C GLY A 293 -7.35 10.34 6.61
N GLY A 294 -7.71 10.19 7.89
CA GLY A 294 -8.99 10.64 8.46
C GLY A 294 -10.19 9.75 8.07
N VAL A 295 -9.94 8.54 7.57
CA VAL A 295 -10.97 7.56 7.24
C VAL A 295 -10.78 6.33 8.12
N ARG A 296 -11.87 5.87 8.75
CA ARG A 296 -11.87 4.66 9.57
C ARG A 296 -11.65 3.43 8.70
N VAL A 297 -10.60 2.66 9.01
CA VAL A 297 -10.14 1.54 8.17
C VAL A 297 -11.22 0.46 8.05
N LEU A 298 -11.80 0.05 9.17
CA LEU A 298 -12.80 -1.04 9.17
C LEU A 298 -14.06 -0.63 8.40
N GLU A 299 -14.57 0.59 8.57
CA GLU A 299 -15.73 1.08 7.80
C GLU A 299 -15.46 1.10 6.30
N GLN A 300 -14.29 1.61 5.88
CA GLN A 300 -13.92 1.61 4.46
C GLN A 300 -13.81 0.18 3.90
N TRP A 301 -13.22 -0.73 4.68
CA TRP A 301 -13.08 -2.14 4.31
C TRP A 301 -14.44 -2.84 4.13
N PHE A 302 -15.43 -2.51 4.97
CA PHE A 302 -16.81 -2.98 4.83
C PHE A 302 -17.50 -2.40 3.61
N ALA A 303 -17.46 -1.07 3.44
CA ALA A 303 -18.10 -0.39 2.32
C ALA A 303 -17.66 -0.99 0.97
N ALA A 304 -16.36 -1.30 0.82
CA ALA A 304 -15.82 -1.93 -0.38
C ALA A 304 -16.45 -3.31 -0.72
N ARG A 305 -17.08 -3.97 0.25
CA ARG A 305 -17.71 -5.29 0.11
C ARG A 305 -19.24 -5.22 0.09
N THR A 306 -19.84 -4.28 0.81
CA THR A 306 -21.31 -4.24 1.05
C THR A 306 -22.03 -3.12 0.31
N GLU A 307 -21.34 -2.05 -0.11
CA GLU A 307 -21.99 -0.91 -0.76
C GLU A 307 -22.67 -1.35 -2.07
N PRO A 308 -23.98 -1.11 -2.26
CA PRO A 308 -24.71 -1.59 -3.43
C PRO A 308 -24.09 -1.09 -4.75
N PRO A 309 -23.71 -1.99 -5.68
CA PRO A 309 -23.22 -1.58 -6.99
C PRO A 309 -24.34 -1.01 -7.86
N GLU A 310 -23.98 -0.18 -8.84
CA GLU A 310 -24.91 0.26 -9.88
C GLU A 310 -25.39 -0.96 -10.71
N PRO A 311 -26.70 -1.22 -10.81
CA PRO A 311 -27.23 -2.34 -11.58
C PRO A 311 -26.82 -2.30 -13.05
N GLY A 312 -26.50 -3.46 -13.62
CA GLY A 312 -26.11 -3.58 -15.03
C GLY A 312 -24.64 -3.24 -15.34
N THR A 313 -23.86 -2.84 -14.33
CA THR A 313 -22.41 -2.64 -14.46
C THR A 313 -21.64 -3.94 -14.21
N LEU A 314 -20.36 -3.98 -14.58
CA LEU A 314 -19.48 -5.09 -14.23
C LEU A 314 -19.24 -5.17 -12.72
N GLU A 315 -19.21 -4.02 -12.02
CA GLU A 315 -19.11 -3.94 -10.56
C GLU A 315 -20.30 -4.61 -9.85
N ALA A 316 -21.44 -4.79 -10.52
CA ALA A 316 -22.59 -5.52 -10.00
C ALA A 316 -22.36 -7.05 -9.93
N ILE A 317 -21.38 -7.56 -10.67
CA ILE A 317 -20.95 -8.95 -10.58
C ILE A 317 -20.08 -9.09 -9.32
N ARG A 318 -20.66 -9.72 -8.30
CA ARG A 318 -20.09 -9.93 -6.95
C ARG A 318 -20.50 -11.29 -6.41
N PRO A 319 -19.89 -11.79 -5.31
CA PRO A 319 -20.34 -13.01 -4.66
C PRO A 319 -21.78 -12.87 -4.17
N ALA A 320 -22.59 -13.91 -4.38
CA ALA A 320 -23.98 -13.95 -3.89
C ALA A 320 -24.09 -14.14 -2.37
N THR A 321 -22.99 -14.56 -1.73
CA THR A 321 -22.90 -14.82 -0.29
C THR A 321 -21.54 -14.38 0.24
N TRP A 322 -21.47 -14.02 1.52
CA TRP A 322 -20.29 -13.61 2.26
C TRP A 322 -19.26 -14.74 2.30
N PRO A 323 -18.13 -14.60 1.59
CA PRO A 323 -17.08 -15.61 1.60
C PRO A 323 -16.41 -15.74 2.97
N GLN A 324 -16.14 -16.97 3.41
CA GLN A 324 -15.41 -17.25 4.65
C GLN A 324 -14.02 -16.57 4.70
N ALA A 325 -13.40 -16.39 3.53
CA ALA A 325 -12.12 -15.68 3.41
C ALA A 325 -12.23 -14.22 3.90
N TRP A 326 -13.35 -13.53 3.65
CA TRP A 326 -13.56 -12.16 4.13
C TRP A 326 -13.70 -12.11 5.66
N THR A 327 -14.37 -13.08 6.28
CA THR A 327 -14.37 -13.19 7.75
C THR A 327 -12.96 -13.40 8.28
N SER A 328 -12.19 -14.30 7.67
CA SER A 328 -10.82 -14.59 8.11
C SER A 328 -9.92 -13.36 8.01
N GLU A 329 -10.04 -12.62 6.91
CA GLU A 329 -9.35 -11.34 6.70
C GLU A 329 -9.79 -10.28 7.72
N LEU A 330 -11.08 -10.14 7.99
CA LEU A 330 -11.60 -9.18 8.97
C LEU A 330 -11.03 -9.43 10.37
N LEU A 331 -11.00 -10.69 10.84
CA LEU A 331 -10.44 -11.03 12.15
C LEU A 331 -8.93 -10.72 12.22
N GLU A 332 -8.21 -10.91 11.12
CA GLU A 332 -6.79 -10.57 10.98
C GLU A 332 -6.59 -9.05 11.02
N ILE A 333 -7.36 -8.28 10.25
CA ILE A 333 -7.27 -6.82 10.22
C ILE A 333 -7.58 -6.23 11.60
N VAL A 334 -8.66 -6.66 12.26
CA VAL A 334 -8.97 -6.22 13.64
C VAL A 334 -7.78 -6.44 14.57
N THR A 335 -7.16 -7.63 14.49
CA THR A 335 -5.98 -7.96 15.30
C THR A 335 -4.78 -7.06 14.97
N VAL A 336 -4.51 -6.83 13.69
CA VAL A 336 -3.41 -5.97 13.23
C VAL A 336 -3.60 -4.52 13.69
N LEU A 337 -4.80 -3.97 13.53
CA LEU A 337 -5.12 -2.59 13.90
C LEU A 337 -5.02 -2.37 15.41
N ALA A 338 -5.53 -3.31 16.21
CA ALA A 338 -5.37 -3.27 17.67
C ALA A 338 -3.88 -3.28 18.07
N LEU A 339 -3.08 -4.19 17.52
CA LEU A 339 -1.64 -4.26 17.84
C LEU A 339 -0.88 -3.03 17.37
N LEU A 340 -1.22 -2.44 16.22
CA LEU A 340 -0.63 -1.18 15.78
C LEU A 340 -1.00 -0.02 16.70
N ALA A 341 -2.22 0.01 17.22
CA ALA A 341 -2.64 1.02 18.18
C ALA A 341 -1.89 0.89 19.52
N GLU A 342 -1.62 -0.33 19.99
CA GLU A 342 -0.83 -0.60 21.20
C GLU A 342 0.62 -0.07 21.11
N LEU A 343 1.16 0.10 19.91
CA LEU A 343 2.52 0.63 19.70
C LEU A 343 2.58 2.17 19.73
N ARG A 344 1.44 2.87 19.73
CA ARG A 344 1.41 4.35 19.69
C ARG A 344 2.10 5.01 20.89
N PRO A 345 1.92 4.55 22.15
CA PRO A 345 2.62 5.13 23.30
C PRO A 345 4.14 4.96 23.20
N GLN A 346 4.61 3.77 22.84
CA GLN A 346 6.04 3.49 22.62
C GLN A 346 6.62 4.42 21.55
N ARG A 347 5.86 4.68 20.48
CA ARG A 347 6.26 5.64 19.44
C ARG A 347 6.33 7.08 19.94
N ALA A 348 5.42 7.48 20.83
CA ALA A 348 5.42 8.82 21.42
C ALA A 348 6.59 9.01 22.40
N GLU A 349 7.05 7.94 23.03
CA GLU A 349 8.22 7.94 23.94
C GLU A 349 9.56 8.02 23.18
N LEU A 350 9.59 7.71 21.87
CA LEU A 350 10.78 7.87 21.01
C LEU A 350 11.11 9.35 20.79
N SER A 351 11.85 9.92 21.73
CA SER A 351 12.49 11.23 21.62
C SER A 351 13.90 11.09 21.04
N VAL A 352 14.17 11.77 19.93
CA VAL A 352 15.46 11.68 19.26
C VAL A 352 16.55 12.43 20.04
N SER A 353 17.47 11.67 20.62
CA SER A 353 18.78 12.14 21.09
C SER A 353 19.78 12.19 19.91
N GLU A 354 20.85 12.97 20.05
CA GLU A 354 21.96 13.05 19.08
C GLU A 354 21.51 13.15 17.61
N PRO A 355 20.74 14.18 17.24
CA PRO A 355 20.09 14.22 15.93
C PRO A 355 21.10 14.31 14.79
N ILE A 356 20.92 13.46 13.77
CA ILE A 356 21.57 13.60 12.46
C ILE A 356 20.67 14.49 11.60
N THR A 357 21.08 15.75 11.42
CA THR A 357 20.24 16.76 10.77
C THR A 357 20.41 16.79 9.25
N GLY A 358 19.46 17.41 8.55
CA GLY A 358 19.57 17.68 7.11
C GLY A 358 20.82 18.51 6.77
N THR A 359 21.19 19.47 7.62
CA THR A 359 22.45 20.23 7.48
C THR A 359 23.68 19.35 7.57
N GLU A 360 23.70 18.39 8.50
CA GLU A 360 24.79 17.43 8.61
C GLU A 360 24.91 16.57 7.35
N LEU A 361 23.80 16.03 6.84
CA LEU A 361 23.79 15.23 5.63
C LEU A 361 24.27 16.02 4.39
N ARG A 362 23.98 17.33 4.32
CA ARG A 362 24.55 18.21 3.29
C ARG A 362 26.06 18.37 3.43
N LYS A 363 26.55 18.59 4.65
CA LYS A 363 27.99 18.68 4.93
C LYS A 363 28.74 17.39 4.60
N ALA A 364 28.10 16.24 4.82
CA ALA A 364 28.62 14.92 4.49
C ALA A 364 28.53 14.57 2.98
N GLY A 365 27.91 15.41 2.15
CA GLY A 365 27.73 15.16 0.72
C GLY A 365 26.66 14.12 0.38
N VAL A 366 25.82 13.73 1.36
CA VAL A 366 24.67 12.84 1.14
C VAL A 366 23.51 13.58 0.47
N LEU A 367 23.34 14.86 0.82
CA LEU A 367 22.32 15.75 0.23
C LEU A 367 22.96 16.98 -0.45
N PRO A 368 22.36 17.51 -1.53
CA PRO A 368 21.19 16.98 -2.23
C PRO A 368 21.53 15.73 -3.04
N VAL A 369 20.55 14.84 -3.21
CA VAL A 369 20.73 13.64 -4.04
C VAL A 369 20.89 14.01 -5.53
N PRO A 370 21.65 13.23 -6.30
CA PRO A 370 21.73 13.42 -7.76
C PRO A 370 20.39 13.08 -8.43
N ASP A 371 20.08 13.70 -9.57
CA ASP A 371 18.80 13.51 -10.28
C ASP A 371 18.53 12.05 -10.66
N GLY A 372 19.58 11.29 -10.97
CA GLY A 372 19.47 9.85 -11.28
C GLY A 372 18.99 9.00 -10.09
N ALA A 373 19.16 9.47 -8.84
CA ALA A 373 18.63 8.78 -7.66
C ALA A 373 17.11 8.93 -7.52
N ARG A 374 16.50 9.95 -8.16
CA ARG A 374 15.06 10.21 -8.12
C ARG A 374 14.25 9.39 -9.13
N ARG A 375 14.91 8.47 -9.85
CA ARG A 375 14.35 7.67 -10.94
C ARG A 375 14.53 6.17 -10.65
N PRO A 376 13.76 5.30 -11.32
CA PRO A 376 14.06 3.87 -11.33
C PRO A 376 15.48 3.60 -11.84
N ALA A 377 16.03 2.42 -11.59
CA ALA A 377 17.30 2.03 -12.18
C ALA A 377 17.22 2.06 -13.72
N SER A 378 18.33 2.46 -14.37
CA SER A 378 18.38 2.70 -15.82
C SER A 378 18.39 1.43 -16.67
N VAL A 379 18.64 0.27 -16.07
CA VAL A 379 18.65 -1.04 -16.74
C VAL A 379 17.79 -1.98 -15.91
N LEU A 380 16.74 -2.51 -16.54
CA LEU A 380 15.86 -3.52 -15.98
C LEU A 380 15.83 -4.65 -17.00
N ASP A 381 16.10 -5.88 -16.54
CA ASP A 381 16.32 -7.06 -17.41
C ASP A 381 15.00 -7.65 -17.98
N HIS A 382 13.90 -6.90 -17.93
CA HIS A 382 12.58 -7.37 -18.37
C HIS A 382 12.38 -7.14 -19.87
N HIS A 383 12.13 -8.22 -20.60
CA HIS A 383 11.60 -8.15 -21.96
C HIS A 383 10.12 -7.78 -21.90
N GLU A 384 9.77 -6.62 -22.45
CA GLU A 384 8.41 -6.11 -22.51
C GLU A 384 7.90 -6.12 -23.96
N GLU A 385 6.77 -6.77 -24.17
CA GLU A 385 6.07 -6.71 -25.46
C GLU A 385 5.40 -5.34 -25.60
N GLY A 386 5.68 -4.63 -26.70
CA GLY A 386 5.04 -3.37 -27.05
C GLY A 386 3.61 -3.54 -27.56
N PRO A 387 2.93 -2.43 -27.87
CA PRO A 387 1.56 -2.46 -28.39
C PRO A 387 1.43 -3.35 -29.63
N GLU A 388 0.38 -4.18 -29.69
CA GLU A 388 0.13 -5.12 -30.80
C GLU A 388 1.29 -6.10 -31.07
N GLY A 389 1.97 -6.62 -30.05
CA GLY A 389 3.01 -7.64 -30.26
C GLY A 389 4.36 -7.09 -30.71
N GLN A 390 4.56 -5.78 -30.68
CA GLN A 390 5.79 -5.16 -31.14
C GLN A 390 6.92 -5.38 -30.13
N PHE A 391 7.89 -6.24 -30.44
CA PHE A 391 9.16 -6.26 -29.72
C PHE A 391 10.04 -5.12 -30.23
N ALA A 392 10.56 -4.29 -29.32
CA ALA A 392 11.66 -3.41 -29.68
C ALA A 392 12.85 -4.29 -30.08
N LEU A 393 13.29 -4.20 -31.34
CA LEU A 393 14.60 -4.71 -31.73
C LEU A 393 15.62 -3.90 -30.94
N ILE A 394 16.24 -4.52 -29.93
CA ILE A 394 17.32 -3.92 -29.12
C ILE A 394 18.55 -3.71 -30.01
#